data_AF-A0A8H6X250-F1
#
_entry.id   AF-A0A8H6X250-F1
#
_cell.length_a   1.000
_cell.length_b   1.000
_cell.length_c   1.000
_cell.angle_alpha   90.00
_cell.angle_beta   90.00
_cell.angle_gamma   90.00
#
_symmetry.space_group_name_H-M   'P 1'
#
loop_
_entity.id
_entity.type
_entity.pdbx_description
1 polymer ?
#
loop_
_entity_poly.entity_id
_entity_poly.type
_entity_poly.pdbx_seq_one_letter_code
_entity_poly.pdbx_strand_id
1 'polypeptide(L)'
;MDYVRYVTTIMDELRGKAQEWIDNVRGVRQQLVALGMSLPYPSYPLPIAFPFGEFTASQTFEWIHEYGTEQLRHIFTVDFILQGRTSGPGSSVAWRVINSADGKLLGIFEIAGPIYDSATLPFPIDTDLILEAMSASLGVHAPVHLASRVVTIANTTHPDGLPQPLRIYELRTANQMVIRNLGTRLES
;
A
#
# COMPACT_ATOMS: atom_id res chain seq x y z
N MET A 1 19.10 -28.79 0.06
CA MET A 1 18.09 -27.77 0.44
C MET A 1 16.81 -28.10 -0.31
N ASP A 2 15.66 -28.24 0.34
CA ASP A 2 14.41 -28.51 -0.36
C ASP A 2 14.06 -27.34 -1.27
N TYR A 3 13.73 -27.61 -2.54
CA TYR A 3 13.39 -26.60 -3.54
C TYR A 3 12.30 -25.63 -3.06
N VAL A 4 11.32 -26.14 -2.32
CA VAL A 4 10.23 -25.34 -1.72
C VAL A 4 10.78 -24.33 -0.72
N ARG A 5 11.69 -24.74 0.18
CA ARG A 5 12.30 -23.84 1.17
C ARG A 5 13.12 -22.75 0.49
N TYR A 6 13.88 -23.11 -0.54
CA TYR A 6 14.67 -22.16 -1.32
C TYR A 6 13.80 -21.09 -1.99
N VAL A 7 12.71 -21.49 -2.66
CA VAL A 7 11.78 -20.53 -3.29
C VAL A 7 11.13 -19.62 -2.25
N THR A 8 10.71 -20.14 -1.10
CA THR A 8 10.15 -19.32 -0.01
C THR A 8 11.15 -18.27 0.47
N THR A 9 12.40 -18.65 0.74
CA THR A 9 13.45 -17.72 1.18
C THR A 9 13.71 -16.61 0.17
N ILE A 10 13.76 -16.93 -1.13
CA ILE A 10 13.95 -15.91 -2.18
C ILE A 10 12.79 -14.93 -2.26
N MET A 11 11.55 -15.42 -2.12
CA MET A 11 10.38 -14.56 -2.14
C MET A 11 10.31 -13.64 -0.92
N ASP A 12 10.69 -14.14 0.26
CA ASP A 12 10.74 -13.34 1.48
C ASP A 12 11.83 -12.26 1.41
N GLU A 13 13.02 -12.61 0.90
CA GLU A 13 14.09 -11.65 0.63
C GLU A 13 13.65 -10.57 -0.36
N LEU A 14 12.98 -10.98 -1.45
CA LEU A 14 12.47 -10.05 -2.46
C LEU A 14 11.40 -9.10 -1.89
N ARG A 15 10.52 -9.58 -0.99
CA ARG A 15 9.58 -8.73 -0.26
C ARG A 15 10.31 -7.73 0.64
N GLY A 16 11.32 -8.18 1.37
CA GLY A 16 12.16 -7.32 2.22
C GLY A 16 12.82 -6.21 1.41
N LYS A 17 13.43 -6.55 0.27
CA LYS A 17 14.04 -5.58 -0.67
C LYS A 17 13.02 -4.59 -1.24
N ALA A 18 11.84 -5.06 -1.62
CA ALA A 18 10.76 -4.20 -2.10
C ALA A 18 10.28 -3.25 -0.99
N GLN A 19 10.17 -3.73 0.25
CA GLN A 19 9.78 -2.91 1.39
C GLN A 19 10.82 -1.83 1.70
N GLU A 20 12.11 -2.21 1.78
CA GLU A 20 13.24 -1.28 1.94
C GLU A 20 13.21 -0.18 0.88
N TRP A 21 12.94 -0.54 -0.38
CA TRP A 21 12.83 0.42 -1.47
C TRP A 21 11.67 1.40 -1.25
N ILE A 22 10.46 0.92 -0.90
CA ILE A 22 9.31 1.79 -0.61
C ILE A 22 9.64 2.75 0.53
N ASP A 23 10.25 2.27 1.60
CA ASP A 23 10.59 3.10 2.76
C ASP A 23 11.64 4.15 2.39
N ASN A 24 12.61 3.82 1.54
CA ASN A 24 13.54 4.79 0.95
C ASN A 24 12.83 5.85 0.10
N VAL A 25 11.86 5.46 -0.75
CA VAL A 25 11.07 6.41 -1.54
C VAL A 25 10.33 7.40 -0.63
N ARG A 26 9.72 6.89 0.45
CA ARG A 26 9.03 7.72 1.45
C ARG A 26 10.00 8.69 2.14
N GLY A 27 11.18 8.22 2.53
CA GLY A 27 12.22 9.04 3.15
C GLY A 27 12.70 10.17 2.23
N VAL A 28 13.00 9.86 0.96
CA VAL A 28 13.37 10.86 -0.06
C VAL A 28 12.25 11.87 -0.24
N ARG A 29 11.00 11.42 -0.33
CA ARG A 29 9.84 12.33 -0.46
C ARG A 29 9.74 13.30 0.71
N GLN A 30 9.80 12.78 1.94
CA GLN A 30 9.73 13.59 3.15
C GLN A 30 10.85 14.63 3.20
N GLN A 31 12.06 14.25 2.81
CA GLN A 31 13.19 15.16 2.73
C GLN A 31 12.96 16.26 1.68
N LEU A 32 12.52 15.92 0.47
CA LEU A 32 12.25 16.89 -0.59
C LEU A 32 11.15 17.89 -0.19
N VAL A 33 10.07 17.39 0.41
CA VAL A 33 8.98 18.22 0.95
C VAL A 33 9.48 19.15 2.06
N ALA A 34 10.30 18.63 2.99
CA ALA A 34 10.87 19.44 4.07
C ALA A 34 11.80 20.55 3.55
N LEU A 35 12.46 20.33 2.41
CA LEU A 35 13.30 21.31 1.72
C LEU A 35 12.49 22.27 0.82
N GLY A 36 11.16 22.13 0.76
CA GLY A 36 10.30 22.95 -0.11
C GLY A 36 10.49 22.69 -1.61
N MET A 37 11.08 21.54 -1.98
CA MET A 37 11.27 21.17 -3.38
C MET A 37 9.96 20.65 -3.98
N SER A 38 9.66 21.07 -5.20
CA SER A 38 8.54 20.52 -5.96
C SER A 38 8.90 19.16 -6.57
N LEU A 39 7.90 18.27 -6.61
CA LEU A 39 7.99 17.02 -7.36
C LEU A 39 7.48 17.24 -8.80
N PRO A 40 8.04 16.56 -9.81
CA PRO A 40 9.05 15.51 -9.73
C PRO A 40 10.46 16.09 -9.60
N TYR A 41 11.22 15.58 -8.63
CA TYR A 41 12.64 15.88 -8.50
C TYR A 41 13.46 14.81 -9.23
N PRO A 42 14.60 15.10 -9.88
CA PRO A 42 15.33 14.13 -10.70
C PRO A 42 15.69 12.81 -10.01
N SER A 43 15.87 12.82 -8.68
CA SER A 43 16.16 11.61 -7.89
C SER A 43 14.92 10.96 -7.27
N TYR A 44 13.71 11.44 -7.58
CA TYR A 44 12.48 10.87 -7.06
C TYR A 44 12.02 9.70 -7.95
N PRO A 45 11.90 8.47 -7.41
CA PRO A 45 11.77 7.26 -8.22
C PRO A 45 10.34 6.99 -8.72
N LEU A 46 9.34 7.77 -8.30
CA LEU A 46 7.95 7.61 -8.73
C LEU A 46 7.56 8.65 -9.79
N PRO A 47 6.70 8.28 -10.75
CA PRO A 47 6.26 9.19 -11.80
C PRO A 47 5.43 10.34 -11.22
N ILE A 48 5.37 11.46 -11.94
CA ILE A 48 4.58 12.64 -11.55
C ILE A 48 3.09 12.35 -11.35
N ALA A 49 2.56 11.36 -12.09
CA ALA A 49 1.16 10.97 -12.00
C ALA A 49 0.83 10.24 -10.67
N PHE A 50 1.83 9.62 -10.03
CA PHE A 50 1.63 8.83 -8.81
C PHE A 50 0.94 9.65 -7.70
N PRO A 51 -0.05 9.09 -6.99
CA PRO A 51 -0.49 7.69 -7.01
C PRO A 51 -1.53 7.33 -8.07
N PHE A 52 -1.92 8.28 -8.92
CA PHE A 52 -3.03 8.13 -9.86
C PHE A 52 -2.56 8.07 -11.32
N GLY A 53 -3.44 7.61 -12.21
CA GLY A 53 -3.12 7.49 -13.64
C GLY A 53 -2.44 6.18 -14.02
N GLU A 54 -2.27 5.97 -15.32
CA GLU A 54 -1.71 4.74 -15.87
C GLU A 54 -0.19 4.81 -15.88
N PHE A 55 0.45 4.05 -15.00
CA PHE A 55 1.90 3.91 -14.96
C PHE A 55 2.31 2.54 -14.42
N THR A 56 3.51 2.13 -14.79
CA THR A 56 4.25 1.03 -14.14
C THR A 56 5.57 1.62 -13.66
N ALA A 57 5.84 1.53 -12.36
CA ALA A 57 7.15 1.86 -11.81
C ALA A 57 7.91 0.56 -11.50
N SER A 58 9.08 0.40 -12.09
CA SER A 58 9.87 -0.84 -11.99
C SER A 58 11.17 -0.60 -11.23
N GLN A 59 11.56 -1.55 -10.38
CA GLN A 59 12.84 -1.55 -9.68
C GLN A 59 13.52 -2.91 -9.84
N THR A 60 14.78 -2.91 -10.27
CA THR A 60 15.60 -4.13 -10.27
C THR A 60 16.36 -4.25 -8.96
N PHE A 61 16.29 -5.44 -8.35
CA PHE A 61 17.04 -5.83 -7.17
C PHE A 61 18.07 -6.88 -7.54
N GLU A 62 19.27 -6.71 -7.01
CA GLU A 62 20.36 -7.66 -7.16
C GLU A 62 20.97 -7.99 -5.81
N TRP A 63 21.20 -9.27 -5.55
CA TRP A 63 21.94 -9.72 -4.37
C TRP A 63 22.66 -11.06 -4.63
N ILE A 64 23.55 -11.44 -3.72
CA ILE A 64 24.33 -12.68 -3.79
C ILE A 64 24.08 -13.48 -2.52
N HIS A 65 23.76 -14.77 -2.67
CA HIS A 65 23.74 -15.73 -1.59
C HIS A 65 24.99 -16.60 -1.61
N GLU A 66 25.70 -16.67 -0.48
CA GLU A 66 26.87 -17.52 -0.32
C GLU A 66 26.48 -18.85 0.35
N TYR A 67 26.86 -19.96 -0.26
CA TYR A 67 26.66 -21.32 0.24
C TYR A 67 28.02 -22.01 0.33
N GLY A 68 28.71 -21.83 1.46
CA GLY A 68 30.07 -22.34 1.62
C GLY A 68 31.04 -21.64 0.66
N THR A 69 31.51 -22.35 -0.37
CA THR A 69 32.38 -21.80 -1.43
C THR A 69 31.64 -21.37 -2.68
N GLU A 70 30.34 -21.65 -2.77
CA GLU A 70 29.52 -21.29 -3.93
C GLU A 70 28.83 -19.94 -3.70
N GLN A 71 28.74 -19.14 -4.76
CA GLN A 71 27.99 -17.88 -4.77
C GLN A 71 26.89 -17.95 -5.82
N LEU A 72 25.65 -17.65 -5.40
CA LEU A 72 24.49 -17.58 -6.28
C LEU A 72 24.03 -16.13 -6.40
N ARG A 73 24.10 -15.59 -7.63
CA ARG A 73 23.62 -14.25 -7.95
C ARG A 73 22.13 -14.28 -8.27
N HIS A 74 21.40 -13.37 -7.64
CA HIS A 74 19.96 -13.18 -7.79
C HIS A 74 19.69 -11.82 -8.42
N ILE A 75 18.89 -11.79 -9.49
CA ILE A 75 18.45 -10.56 -10.15
C ILE A 75 16.95 -10.67 -10.37
N PHE A 76 16.19 -9.74 -9.81
CA PHE A 76 14.73 -9.71 -9.91
C PHE A 76 14.25 -8.30 -10.22
N THR A 77 13.22 -8.17 -11.04
CA THR A 77 12.52 -6.90 -11.26
C THR A 77 11.19 -6.95 -10.54
N VAL A 78 10.85 -5.84 -9.89
CA VAL A 78 9.60 -5.65 -9.19
C VAL A 78 8.84 -4.51 -9.83
N ASP A 79 7.59 -4.76 -10.18
CA ASP A 79 6.70 -3.76 -10.77
C ASP A 79 5.64 -3.31 -9.76
N PHE A 80 5.48 -1.99 -9.69
CA PHE A 80 4.42 -1.29 -8.99
C PHE A 80 3.36 -0.86 -9.99
N ILE A 81 2.19 -1.46 -9.90
CA ILE A 81 1.11 -1.31 -10.89
C ILE A 81 -0.14 -0.81 -10.20
N LEU A 82 -0.70 0.28 -10.73
CA LEU A 82 -2.08 0.65 -10.44
C LEU A 82 -3.01 -0.19 -11.33
N GLN A 83 -3.82 -1.03 -10.70
CA GLN A 83 -4.94 -1.68 -11.36
C GLN A 83 -6.22 -0.89 -11.10
N GLY A 84 -6.64 -0.18 -12.14
CA GLY A 84 -7.86 0.61 -12.16
C GLY A 84 -9.14 -0.21 -12.17
N ARG A 85 -10.23 0.50 -11.90
CA ARG A 85 -11.59 0.02 -11.63
C ARG A 85 -12.21 -0.77 -12.81
N THR A 86 -12.82 -1.92 -12.52
CA THR A 86 -13.96 -2.43 -13.29
C THR A 86 -15.22 -1.73 -12.78
N SER A 87 -15.97 -1.03 -13.61
CA SER A 87 -17.19 -0.31 -13.18
C SER A 87 -18.22 -1.30 -12.63
N GLY A 88 -18.58 -1.16 -11.35
CA GLY A 88 -19.64 -1.97 -10.73
C GLY A 88 -19.64 -1.93 -9.19
N PRO A 89 -20.76 -2.28 -8.53
CA PRO A 89 -20.79 -2.59 -7.11
C PRO A 89 -19.76 -3.68 -6.77
N GLY A 90 -18.98 -3.47 -5.69
CA GLY A 90 -17.91 -4.40 -5.30
C GLY A 90 -16.56 -4.19 -6.02
N SER A 91 -16.45 -3.17 -6.86
CA SER A 91 -15.17 -2.80 -7.49
C SER A 91 -14.14 -2.31 -6.47
N SER A 92 -12.86 -2.59 -6.74
CA SER A 92 -11.73 -2.13 -5.94
C SER A 92 -10.65 -1.49 -6.83
N VAL A 93 -10.02 -0.44 -6.30
CA VAL A 93 -8.77 0.08 -6.88
C VAL A 93 -7.63 -0.59 -6.15
N ALA A 94 -6.68 -1.16 -6.90
CA ALA A 94 -5.58 -1.91 -6.29
C ALA A 94 -4.21 -1.42 -6.77
N TRP A 95 -3.29 -1.24 -5.81
CA TRP A 95 -1.86 -1.14 -6.11
C TRP A 95 -1.23 -2.49 -5.85
N ARG A 96 -0.47 -3.00 -6.80
CA ARG A 96 0.16 -4.32 -6.73
C ARG A 96 1.67 -4.18 -6.84
N VAL A 97 2.39 -4.90 -5.97
CA VAL A 97 3.82 -5.18 -6.12
C VAL A 97 3.93 -6.61 -6.66
N ILE A 98 4.48 -6.78 -7.86
CA ILE A 98 4.66 -8.10 -8.47
C ILE A 98 6.12 -8.34 -8.83
N ASN A 99 6.56 -9.59 -8.77
CA ASN A 99 7.79 -10.01 -9.44
C ASN A 99 7.55 -10.07 -10.95
N SER A 100 8.25 -9.27 -11.74
CA SER A 100 8.06 -9.18 -13.19
C SER A 100 8.35 -10.50 -13.91
N ALA A 101 9.25 -11.32 -13.36
CA ALA A 101 9.71 -12.55 -14.02
C ALA A 101 8.63 -13.64 -14.08
N ASP A 102 7.83 -13.78 -13.02
CA ASP A 102 6.84 -14.86 -12.89
C ASP A 102 5.43 -14.37 -12.50
N GLY A 103 5.23 -13.06 -12.37
CA GLY A 103 3.96 -12.43 -12.03
C GLY A 103 3.51 -12.70 -10.58
N LYS A 104 4.37 -13.28 -9.72
CA LYS A 104 3.99 -13.54 -8.33
C LYS A 104 3.72 -12.24 -7.59
N LEU A 105 2.58 -12.22 -6.89
CA LEU A 105 2.19 -11.12 -6.04
C LEU A 105 3.05 -11.08 -4.78
N LEU A 106 3.73 -9.96 -4.56
CA LEU A 106 4.54 -9.69 -3.38
C LEU A 106 3.72 -8.96 -2.31
N GLY A 107 2.95 -7.96 -2.72
CA GLY A 107 2.08 -7.16 -1.86
C GLY A 107 0.95 -6.49 -2.64
N ILE A 108 -0.14 -6.17 -1.95
CA ILE A 108 -1.32 -5.52 -2.53
C ILE A 108 -1.99 -4.61 -1.52
N PHE A 109 -2.32 -3.41 -1.98
CA PHE A 109 -3.21 -2.49 -1.29
C PHE A 109 -4.50 -2.33 -2.11
N GLU A 110 -5.65 -2.50 -1.47
CA GLU A 110 -6.95 -2.36 -2.11
C GLU A 110 -7.80 -1.28 -1.45
N ILE A 111 -8.49 -0.48 -2.26
CA ILE A 111 -9.49 0.49 -1.82
C ILE A 111 -10.84 0.07 -2.35
N ALA A 112 -11.83 -0.03 -1.46
CA ALA A 112 -13.21 -0.27 -1.86
C ALA A 112 -13.72 0.88 -2.74
N GLY A 113 -14.35 0.57 -3.87
CA GLY A 113 -14.84 1.54 -4.86
C GLY A 113 -15.66 2.70 -4.27
N PRO A 114 -16.62 2.47 -3.35
CA PRO A 114 -17.37 3.55 -2.70
C PRO A 114 -16.51 4.51 -1.86
N ILE A 115 -15.40 4.03 -1.29
CA ILE A 115 -14.45 4.89 -0.57
C ILE A 115 -13.65 5.69 -1.59
N TYR A 116 -13.13 5.04 -2.63
CA TYR A 116 -12.36 5.69 -3.68
C TYR A 116 -13.15 6.81 -4.39
N ASP A 117 -14.43 6.57 -4.69
CA ASP A 117 -15.31 7.53 -5.36
C ASP A 117 -15.81 8.64 -4.44
N SER A 118 -15.52 8.60 -3.14
CA SER A 118 -16.07 9.54 -2.18
C SER A 118 -15.35 10.89 -2.26
N ALA A 119 -16.08 11.93 -2.69
CA ALA A 119 -15.58 13.30 -2.70
C ALA A 119 -15.43 13.94 -1.30
N THR A 120 -15.92 13.27 -0.25
CA THR A 120 -16.04 13.84 1.11
C THR A 120 -15.33 13.01 2.16
N LEU A 121 -14.23 12.34 1.78
CA LEU A 121 -13.37 11.65 2.74
C LEU A 121 -12.75 12.65 3.72
N PRO A 122 -12.65 12.29 5.01
CA PRO A 122 -11.99 13.15 6.01
C PRO A 122 -10.46 13.17 5.88
N PHE A 123 -9.89 12.44 4.92
CA PHE A 123 -8.46 12.35 4.65
C PHE A 123 -8.22 12.24 3.13
N PRO A 124 -7.04 12.67 2.63
CA PRO A 124 -6.67 12.46 1.24
C PRO A 124 -6.20 11.02 1.00
N ILE A 125 -6.52 10.47 -0.18
CA ILE A 125 -5.81 9.29 -0.72
C ILE A 125 -4.60 9.84 -1.48
N ASP A 126 -3.44 9.85 -0.83
CA ASP A 126 -2.22 10.45 -1.36
C ASP A 126 -1.06 9.46 -1.48
N THR A 127 0.05 9.93 -2.02
CA THR A 127 1.29 9.15 -2.17
C THR A 127 1.72 8.46 -0.88
N ASP A 128 1.65 9.17 0.25
CA ASP A 128 2.14 8.67 1.53
C ASP A 128 1.24 7.53 2.04
N LEU A 129 -0.08 7.65 1.88
CA LEU A 129 -1.03 6.60 2.23
C LEU A 129 -0.82 5.34 1.39
N ILE A 130 -0.66 5.47 0.07
CA ILE A 130 -0.44 4.30 -0.81
C ILE A 130 0.86 3.59 -0.41
N LEU A 131 1.96 4.34 -0.26
CA LEU A 131 3.25 3.74 0.08
C LEU A 131 3.25 3.10 1.48
N GLU A 132 2.57 3.71 2.46
CA GLU A 132 2.37 3.12 3.78
C GLU A 132 1.62 1.78 3.68
N ALA A 133 0.50 1.75 2.95
CA ALA A 133 -0.31 0.55 2.82
C ALA A 133 0.42 -0.58 2.05
N MET A 134 1.19 -0.24 1.01
CA MET A 134 2.00 -1.21 0.27
C MET A 134 3.15 -1.75 1.13
N SER A 135 3.86 -0.89 1.86
CA SER A 135 4.91 -1.30 2.81
C SER A 135 4.33 -2.23 3.89
N ALA A 136 3.15 -1.88 4.43
CA ALA A 136 2.44 -2.74 5.38
C ALA A 136 2.06 -4.10 4.77
N SER A 137 1.55 -4.14 3.53
CA SER A 137 1.21 -5.40 2.85
C SER A 137 2.42 -6.29 2.63
N LEU A 138 3.56 -5.71 2.24
CA LEU A 138 4.83 -6.44 2.12
C LEU A 138 5.32 -6.94 3.47
N GLY A 139 5.15 -6.20 4.56
CA GLY A 139 5.59 -6.63 5.89
C GLY A 139 4.73 -7.75 6.50
N VAL A 140 3.42 -7.76 6.25
CA VAL A 140 2.50 -8.79 6.79
C VAL A 140 2.29 -9.99 5.85
N HIS A 141 2.92 -9.98 4.67
CA HIS A 141 2.75 -11.00 3.61
C HIS A 141 1.28 -11.24 3.23
N ALA A 142 0.44 -10.21 3.31
CA ALA A 142 -0.98 -10.31 3.09
C ALA A 142 -1.56 -9.00 2.52
N PRO A 143 -2.73 -9.06 1.85
CA PRO A 143 -3.43 -7.87 1.41
C PRO A 143 -3.70 -6.88 2.55
N VAL A 144 -3.57 -5.59 2.23
CA VAL A 144 -4.03 -4.48 3.05
C VAL A 144 -5.19 -3.81 2.33
N HIS A 145 -6.25 -3.48 3.07
CA HIS A 145 -7.45 -2.87 2.54
C HIS A 145 -7.73 -1.56 3.26
N LEU A 146 -8.12 -0.54 2.49
CA LEU A 146 -8.80 0.63 3.01
C LEU A 146 -10.28 0.29 3.16
N ALA A 147 -10.73 0.19 4.40
CA ALA A 147 -12.09 -0.16 4.76
C ALA A 147 -12.77 0.96 5.56
N SER A 148 -14.09 0.86 5.68
CA SER A 148 -14.84 1.67 6.63
C SER A 148 -15.78 0.80 7.45
N ARG A 149 -16.05 1.21 8.68
CA ARG A 149 -17.07 0.61 9.55
C ARG A 149 -17.93 1.70 10.16
N VAL A 150 -19.17 1.37 10.48
CA VAL A 150 -20.09 2.27 11.17
C VAL A 150 -20.20 1.83 12.63
N VAL A 151 -20.02 2.77 13.54
CA VAL A 151 -20.28 2.58 14.97
C VAL A 151 -21.33 3.57 15.42
N THR A 152 -22.14 3.17 16.37
CA THR A 152 -23.13 4.07 16.98
C THR A 152 -22.52 4.70 18.22
N ILE A 153 -22.50 6.03 18.28
CA ILE A 153 -22.04 6.79 19.44
C ILE A 153 -23.23 7.36 20.21
N ALA A 154 -23.18 7.28 21.54
CA ALA A 154 -24.14 7.97 22.39
C ALA A 154 -23.86 9.47 22.32
N ASN A 155 -24.82 10.25 21.83
CA ASN A 155 -24.64 11.69 21.71
C ASN A 155 -25.05 12.37 23.03
N THR A 156 -24.08 12.64 23.91
CA THR A 156 -24.32 13.34 25.19
C THR A 156 -24.57 14.84 25.02
N THR A 157 -24.49 15.37 23.79
CA THR A 157 -24.60 16.80 23.47
C THR A 157 -25.80 17.18 22.60
N HIS A 158 -26.56 16.21 22.06
CA HIS A 158 -27.81 16.48 21.33
C HIS A 158 -29.00 16.54 22.31
N PRO A 159 -29.93 17.49 22.17
CA PRO A 159 -31.08 17.63 23.07
C PRO A 159 -31.97 16.38 23.15
N ASP A 160 -31.96 15.54 22.12
CA ASP A 160 -32.82 14.36 22.02
C ASP A 160 -32.13 13.06 22.50
N GLY A 161 -30.82 13.12 22.81
CA GLY A 161 -30.02 11.97 23.28
C GLY A 161 -29.91 10.80 22.29
N LEU A 162 -30.36 10.99 21.04
CA LEU A 162 -30.40 9.90 20.05
C LEU A 162 -28.98 9.46 19.65
N PRO A 163 -28.73 8.14 19.57
CA PRO A 163 -27.46 7.63 19.10
C PRO A 163 -27.20 8.03 17.64
N GLN A 164 -25.99 8.50 17.33
CA GLN A 164 -25.62 8.89 15.97
C GLN A 164 -24.66 7.89 15.33
N PRO A 165 -24.85 7.54 14.05
CA PRO A 165 -23.90 6.74 13.31
C PRO A 165 -22.62 7.54 13.00
N LEU A 166 -21.49 7.01 13.42
CA LEU A 166 -20.14 7.50 13.10
C LEU A 166 -19.44 6.48 12.21
N ARG A 167 -19.08 6.89 11.00
CA ARG A 167 -18.24 6.11 10.11
C ARG A 167 -16.78 6.32 10.46
N ILE A 168 -16.03 5.23 10.61
CA ILE A 168 -14.60 5.21 10.86
C ILE A 168 -13.92 4.58 9.63
N TYR A 169 -12.90 5.25 9.12
CA TYR A 169 -12.09 4.79 8.00
C TYR A 169 -10.74 4.27 8.50
N GLU A 170 -10.38 3.07 8.09
CA GLU A 170 -9.24 2.34 8.66
C GLU A 170 -8.47 1.60 7.57
N LEU A 171 -7.14 1.60 7.69
CA LEU A 171 -6.30 0.60 7.03
C LEU A 171 -6.36 -0.69 7.82
N ARG A 172 -6.64 -1.79 7.14
CA ARG A 172 -6.76 -3.11 7.75
C ARG A 172 -5.99 -4.15 6.96
N THR A 173 -5.44 -5.12 7.65
CA THR A 173 -4.94 -6.36 7.03
C THR A 173 -6.10 -7.28 6.62
N ALA A 174 -5.81 -8.30 5.80
CA ALA A 174 -6.78 -9.32 5.39
C ALA A 174 -7.46 -10.04 6.57
N ASN A 175 -6.78 -10.21 7.71
CA ASN A 175 -7.33 -10.79 8.94
C ASN A 175 -8.09 -9.77 9.82
N GLN A 176 -8.49 -8.62 9.27
CA GLN A 176 -9.27 -7.57 9.93
C GLN A 176 -8.56 -6.85 11.08
N MET A 177 -7.24 -7.00 11.24
CA MET A 177 -6.50 -6.18 12.21
C MET A 177 -6.39 -4.75 11.70
N VAL A 178 -6.62 -3.78 12.58
CA VAL A 178 -6.49 -2.35 12.25
C VAL A 178 -5.01 -1.97 12.31
N ILE A 179 -4.49 -1.47 11.20
CA ILE A 179 -3.14 -0.91 11.09
C ILE A 179 -3.18 0.55 11.56
N ARG A 180 -4.13 1.33 11.03
CA ARG A 180 -4.24 2.77 11.29
C ARG A 180 -5.67 3.26 11.11
N ASN A 181 -6.10 4.14 12.01
CA ASN A 181 -7.32 4.94 11.84
C ASN A 181 -6.97 6.20 11.03
N LEU A 182 -7.68 6.42 9.92
CA LEU A 182 -7.42 7.52 8.99
C LEU A 182 -8.34 8.72 9.21
N GLY A 183 -9.50 8.50 9.84
CA GLY A 183 -10.46 9.56 10.09
C GLY A 183 -11.86 9.04 10.38
N THR A 184 -12.71 9.97 10.79
CA THR A 184 -14.10 9.70 11.16
C THR A 184 -15.04 10.69 10.52
N ARG A 185 -16.26 10.27 10.19
CA ARG A 185 -17.32 11.12 9.65
C ARG A 185 -18.65 10.78 10.31
N LEU A 186 -19.38 11.79 10.78
CA LEU A 186 -20.76 11.61 11.20
C LEU A 186 -21.62 11.34 9.96
N GLU A 187 -22.45 10.31 10.02
CA GLU A 187 -23.41 10.03 8.96
C GLU A 187 -24.69 10.82 9.29
N SER A 188 -25.05 11.75 8.41
CA SER A 188 -26.26 12.57 8.48
C SER A 188 -27.46 11.85 7.90
#